data_AF-A0AAE3UII1-F1
#
_entry.id   AF-A0AAE3UII1-F1
#
_cell.length_a   1.000
_cell.length_b   1.000
_cell.length_c   1.000
_cell.angle_alpha   90.00
_cell.angle_beta   90.00
_cell.angle_gamma   90.00
#
_symmetry.space_group_name_H-M   'P 1'
#
loop_
_entity.id
_entity.type
_entity.pdbx_description
1 polymer ?
#
loop_
_entity_poly.entity_id
_entity_poly.type
_entity_poly.pdbx_seq_one_letter_code
_entity_poly.pdbx_strand_id
1 'polypeptide(L)'
;MRRVAQVQNHSRIKRVMVYRDEDGFYLFFYDKAEDCSSFEDRYYSTIEDIYDFCEQQYNIKEKGWQDIADPEPDCQHDWITPVRIKDRIIGKPQWGRYEKLVNGVWVDIKEMDS
;
A
#
# COMPACT_ATOMS: atom_id res chain seq x y z
N MET A 1 -11.14 -3.41 -2.25
CA MET A 1 -10.67 -3.04 -3.61
C MET A 1 -9.32 -2.40 -3.45
N ARG A 2 -8.32 -2.84 -4.23
CA ARG A 2 -6.99 -2.24 -4.23
C ARG A 2 -6.47 -2.11 -5.64
N ARG A 3 -5.89 -0.95 -5.96
CA ARG A 3 -5.22 -0.72 -7.25
C ARG A 3 -3.91 0.01 -7.05
N VAL A 4 -2.91 -0.31 -7.86
CA VAL A 4 -1.59 0.33 -7.84
C VAL A 4 -1.32 0.99 -9.19
N ALA A 5 -0.61 2.11 -9.18
CA ALA A 5 -0.12 2.77 -10.38
C ALA A 5 1.32 3.25 -10.19
N GLN A 6 2.10 3.18 -11.26
CA GLN A 6 3.46 3.71 -11.30
C GLN A 6 3.44 5.20 -11.65
N VAL A 7 4.22 5.99 -10.94
CA VAL A 7 4.41 7.42 -11.21
C VAL A 7 5.68 7.59 -12.04
N GLN A 8 5.53 8.15 -13.23
CA GLN A 8 6.67 8.44 -14.12
C GLN A 8 7.19 9.86 -13.86
N ASN A 9 8.51 10.04 -13.96
CA ASN A 9 9.17 11.35 -13.95
C ASN A 9 8.94 12.23 -12.70
N HIS A 10 8.67 11.64 -11.53
CA HIS A 10 8.58 12.37 -10.27
C HIS A 10 9.80 12.10 -9.37
N SER A 11 10.31 13.15 -8.71
CA SER A 11 11.57 13.11 -7.96
C SER A 11 11.52 12.14 -6.77
N ARG A 12 10.43 12.20 -6.00
CA ARG A 12 10.21 11.39 -4.80
C ARG A 12 9.28 10.20 -5.04
N ILE A 13 8.02 10.47 -5.35
CA ILE A 13 6.98 9.45 -5.54
C ILE A 13 7.29 8.56 -6.75
N LYS A 14 7.29 7.25 -6.55
CA LYS A 14 7.54 6.23 -7.59
C LYS A 14 6.31 5.41 -7.92
N ARG A 15 5.43 5.20 -6.93
CA ARG A 15 4.13 4.56 -7.13
C ARG A 15 3.12 5.12 -6.13
N VAL A 16 1.85 4.88 -6.43
CA VAL A 16 0.72 5.14 -5.54
C VAL A 16 -0.17 3.91 -5.50
N MET A 17 -0.93 3.75 -4.42
CA MET A 17 -1.90 2.67 -4.31
C MET A 17 -3.17 3.16 -3.65
N VAL A 18 -4.31 2.86 -4.25
CA VAL A 18 -5.62 3.12 -3.67
C VAL A 18 -6.11 1.86 -2.96
N TYR A 19 -6.70 2.05 -1.78
CA TYR A 19 -7.42 1.03 -1.03
C TYR A 19 -8.81 1.56 -0.68
N ARG A 20 -9.85 0.79 -1.01
CA ARG A 20 -11.21 1.06 -0.56
C ARG A 20 -11.42 0.49 0.83
N ASP A 21 -11.68 1.37 1.78
CA ASP A 21 -12.12 1.04 3.14
C ASP A 21 -13.66 0.99 3.22
N GLU A 22 -14.23 0.77 4.40
CA GLU A 22 -15.68 0.71 4.61
C GLU A 22 -16.39 2.00 4.18
N ASP A 23 -15.84 3.16 4.55
CA ASP A 23 -16.48 4.48 4.40
C ASP A 23 -15.80 5.41 3.38
N GLY A 24 -14.75 4.94 2.69
CA GLY A 24 -14.00 5.77 1.74
C GLY A 24 -12.78 5.09 1.17
N PHE A 25 -11.75 5.90 0.89
CA PHE A 25 -10.57 5.45 0.18
C PHE A 25 -9.29 6.05 0.76
N TYR A 26 -8.28 5.21 0.92
CA TYR A 26 -6.91 5.65 1.19
C TYR A 26 -6.11 5.68 -0.11
N LEU A 27 -5.36 6.75 -0.31
CA LEU A 27 -4.29 6.87 -1.30
C LEU A 27 -2.94 6.84 -0.58
N PHE A 28 -2.19 5.77 -0.81
CA PHE A 28 -0.85 5.55 -0.28
C PHE A 28 0.22 6.03 -1.27
N PHE A 29 1.27 6.67 -0.76
CA PHE A 29 2.39 7.21 -1.52
C PHE A 29 3.70 6.50 -1.17
N TYR A 30 4.45 6.16 -2.21
CA TYR A 30 5.69 5.39 -2.06
C TYR A 30 6.84 6.07 -2.78
N ASP A 31 8.00 6.09 -2.14
CA ASP A 31 9.25 6.63 -2.68
C ASP A 31 10.17 5.55 -3.29
N LYS A 32 9.74 4.29 -3.23
CA LYS A 32 10.37 3.12 -3.84
C LYS A 32 9.43 2.51 -4.89
N ALA A 33 10.00 1.95 -5.95
CA ALA A 33 9.23 1.23 -6.96
C ALA A 33 8.86 -0.19 -6.48
N GLU A 34 9.72 -0.74 -5.63
CA GLU A 34 9.57 -2.02 -4.95
C GLU A 34 8.42 -1.99 -3.93
N ASP A 35 7.96 -3.18 -3.55
CA ASP A 35 6.96 -3.35 -2.50
C ASP A 35 7.56 -3.00 -1.13
N CYS A 36 6.99 -1.99 -0.50
CA CYS A 36 7.43 -1.35 0.73
C CYS A 36 6.22 -0.73 1.44
N SER A 37 6.41 -0.30 2.69
CA SER A 37 5.41 0.48 3.41
C SER A 37 5.25 1.85 2.78
N SER A 38 4.06 2.42 2.91
CA SER A 38 3.79 3.79 2.47
C SER A 38 4.50 4.80 3.39
N PHE A 39 5.08 5.86 2.84
CA PHE A 39 5.65 6.94 3.66
C PHE A 39 4.61 7.99 4.05
N GLU A 40 3.49 8.06 3.31
CA GLU A 40 2.40 8.99 3.52
C GLU A 40 1.10 8.37 3.00
N ASP A 41 -0.02 8.62 3.67
CA ASP A 41 -1.35 8.25 3.23
C ASP A 41 -2.30 9.44 3.29
N ARG A 42 -3.33 9.41 2.45
CA ARG A 42 -4.38 10.43 2.42
C ARG A 42 -5.74 9.76 2.28
N TYR A 43 -6.71 10.27 3.04
CA TYR A 43 -8.09 9.82 2.98
C TYR A 43 -8.94 10.65 2.03
N TYR A 44 -9.79 9.99 1.26
CA TYR A 44 -10.75 10.58 0.33
C TYR A 44 -12.12 9.91 0.50
N SER A 45 -13.18 10.68 0.34
CA SER A 45 -14.55 10.15 0.41
C SER A 45 -14.95 9.42 -0.88
N THR A 46 -14.35 9.77 -2.02
CA THR A 46 -14.71 9.20 -3.34
C THR A 46 -13.46 8.73 -4.08
N ILE A 47 -13.65 7.78 -5.02
CA ILE A 47 -12.56 7.28 -5.86
C ILE A 47 -12.26 8.25 -7.00
N GLU A 48 -13.27 9.01 -7.43
CA GLU A 48 -13.17 10.04 -8.46
C GLU A 48 -12.18 11.14 -8.02
N ASP A 49 -12.24 11.61 -6.77
CA ASP A 49 -11.29 12.59 -6.24
C ASP A 49 -9.84 12.08 -6.29
N ILE A 50 -9.62 10.78 -6.07
CA ILE A 50 -8.31 10.15 -6.14
C ILE A 50 -7.80 10.12 -7.59
N TYR A 51 -8.64 9.72 -8.53
CA TYR A 51 -8.26 9.63 -9.94
C TYR A 51 -8.01 11.01 -10.54
N ASP A 52 -8.87 11.99 -10.25
CA ASP A 52 -8.67 13.38 -10.68
C ASP A 52 -7.36 13.94 -10.13
N PHE A 53 -7.08 13.72 -8.84
CA PHE A 53 -5.81 14.12 -8.23
C PHE A 53 -4.60 13.44 -8.89
N CYS A 54 -4.65 12.12 -9.08
CA CYS A 54 -3.53 11.37 -9.66
C CYS A 54 -3.30 11.68 -11.14
N GLU A 55 -4.35 11.93 -11.91
CA GLU A 55 -4.22 12.36 -13.30
C GLU A 55 -3.60 13.76 -13.39
N GLN A 56 -4.07 14.71 -12.57
CA GLN A 56 -3.56 16.09 -12.57
C GLN A 56 -2.11 16.20 -12.06
N GLN A 57 -1.77 15.48 -10.99
CA GLN A 57 -0.45 15.60 -10.35
C GLN A 57 0.60 14.67 -10.97
N TYR A 58 0.19 13.50 -11.44
CA TYR A 58 1.11 12.44 -11.85
C TYR A 58 0.86 11.88 -13.25
N ASN A 59 -0.14 12.42 -13.97
CA ASN A 59 -0.54 11.94 -15.30
C ASN A 59 -0.86 10.42 -15.32
N ILE A 60 -1.35 9.90 -14.19
CA ILE A 60 -1.84 8.53 -14.11
C ILE A 60 -3.26 8.49 -14.66
N LYS A 61 -3.41 7.90 -15.84
CA LYS A 61 -4.72 7.65 -16.46
C LYS A 61 -5.30 6.34 -15.97
N GLU A 62 -6.60 6.11 -16.20
CA GLU A 62 -7.30 4.88 -15.84
C GLU A 62 -6.55 3.59 -16.25
N LYS A 63 -5.96 3.56 -17.46
CA LYS A 63 -5.19 2.41 -17.97
C LYS A 63 -3.85 2.17 -17.26
N GLY A 64 -3.38 3.13 -16.47
CA GLY A 64 -2.16 3.03 -15.67
C GLY A 64 -2.37 2.34 -14.33
N TRP A 65 -3.63 2.15 -13.91
CA TRP A 65 -3.97 1.43 -12.69
C TRP A 65 -4.03 -0.07 -12.94
N GLN A 66 -3.52 -0.83 -11.99
CA GLN A 66 -3.53 -2.29 -11.98
C GLN A 66 -4.22 -2.78 -10.73
N ASP A 67 -5.20 -3.67 -10.87
CA ASP A 67 -5.88 -4.29 -9.74
C ASP A 67 -4.93 -5.25 -9.03
N ILE A 68 -4.93 -5.22 -7.71
CA ILE A 68 -4.18 -6.14 -6.86
C ILE A 68 -5.12 -6.79 -5.84
N ALA A 69 -4.78 -8.00 -5.40
CA ALA A 69 -5.56 -8.71 -4.40
C ALA A 69 -5.53 -7.99 -3.05
N ASP A 70 -6.59 -8.15 -2.26
CA ASP A 70 -6.54 -7.82 -0.83
C ASP A 70 -5.50 -8.75 -0.15
N PRO A 71 -4.79 -8.27 0.88
CA PRO A 71 -3.81 -9.09 1.57
C PRO A 71 -4.54 -10.14 2.43
N GLU A 72 -3.77 -11.07 3.03
CA GLU A 72 -4.33 -11.99 4.03
C GLU A 72 -4.98 -11.23 5.20
N PRO A 73 -5.95 -11.82 5.92
CA PRO A 73 -6.57 -11.20 7.08
C PRO A 73 -5.53 -10.68 8.10
N ASP A 74 -5.85 -9.56 8.75
CA ASP A 74 -5.00 -8.86 9.73
C ASP A 74 -3.67 -8.28 9.18
N CYS A 75 -3.46 -8.31 7.87
CA CYS A 75 -2.32 -7.68 7.22
C CYS A 75 -2.56 -6.19 6.95
N GLN A 76 -1.46 -5.48 6.74
CA GLN A 76 -1.48 -4.08 6.36
C GLN A 76 -1.89 -3.94 4.90
N HIS A 77 -2.76 -2.97 4.63
CA HIS A 77 -3.24 -2.72 3.28
C HIS A 77 -2.26 -1.88 2.46
N ASP A 78 -1.27 -1.23 3.07
CA ASP A 78 -0.26 -0.40 2.41
C ASP A 78 0.88 -1.21 1.75
N TRP A 79 0.90 -2.54 1.86
CA TRP A 79 1.84 -3.43 1.19
C TRP A 79 1.17 -4.30 0.14
N ILE A 80 1.76 -4.46 -1.05
CA ILE A 80 1.21 -5.34 -2.09
C ILE A 80 1.19 -6.78 -1.59
N THR A 81 2.32 -7.25 -1.05
CA THR A 81 2.41 -8.56 -0.42
C THR A 81 1.85 -8.56 1.00
N PRO A 82 1.35 -9.69 1.52
CA PRO A 82 0.87 -9.76 2.89
C PRO A 82 1.99 -9.47 3.89
N VAL A 83 1.84 -8.37 4.63
CA VAL A 83 2.72 -7.96 5.73
C VAL A 83 1.88 -7.67 6.95
N ARG A 84 2.30 -8.12 8.12
CA ARG A 84 1.55 -7.93 9.37
C ARG A 84 2.48 -7.60 10.53
N ILE A 85 1.89 -7.10 11.61
CA ILE A 85 2.60 -6.92 12.89
C ILE A 85 2.82 -8.31 13.51
N LYS A 86 4.06 -8.57 13.91
CA LYS A 86 4.46 -9.82 14.55
C LYS A 86 3.63 -10.10 15.80
N ASP A 87 3.21 -11.35 15.95
CA ASP A 87 2.41 -11.86 17.08
C ASP A 87 1.06 -11.14 17.34
N ARG A 88 0.56 -10.32 16.40
CA ARG A 88 -0.75 -9.67 16.52
C ARG A 88 -1.89 -10.68 16.65
N ILE A 89 -1.84 -11.75 15.84
CA ILE A 89 -2.89 -12.79 15.79
C ILE A 89 -3.01 -13.60 17.09
N ILE A 90 -1.97 -13.64 17.92
CA ILE A 90 -1.98 -14.31 19.23
C ILE A 90 -2.21 -13.33 20.38
N GLY A 91 -2.63 -12.10 20.08
CA GLY A 91 -2.93 -11.05 21.07
C GLY A 91 -1.68 -10.44 21.74
N LYS A 92 -0.49 -10.59 21.15
CA LYS A 92 0.77 -10.07 21.70
C LYS A 92 1.54 -9.25 20.64
N PRO A 93 0.94 -8.19 20.07
CA PRO A 93 1.55 -7.44 18.97
C PRO A 93 2.92 -6.88 19.37
N GLN A 94 3.94 -7.17 18.56
CA GLN A 94 5.23 -6.51 18.67
C GLN A 94 5.24 -5.30 17.74
N TRP A 95 4.72 -4.16 18.23
CA TRP A 95 4.65 -2.92 17.46
C TRP A 95 6.02 -2.51 16.88
N GLY A 96 6.03 -2.11 15.62
CA GLY A 96 7.25 -1.79 14.88
C GLY A 96 8.03 -3.01 14.35
N ARG A 97 7.61 -4.24 14.68
CA ARG A 97 8.16 -5.47 14.11
C ARG A 97 7.16 -6.12 13.17
N TYR A 98 7.61 -6.36 11.94
CA TYR A 98 6.76 -6.85 10.87
C TYR A 98 7.24 -8.20 10.34
N GLU A 99 6.29 -8.98 9.85
CA GLU A 99 6.53 -10.24 9.15
C GLU A 99 5.90 -10.16 7.76
N LYS A 100 6.58 -10.69 6.74
CA LYS A 100 6.08 -10.84 5.38
C LYS A 100 5.79 -12.30 5.07
N LEU A 101 4.71 -12.59 4.36
CA LEU A 101 4.39 -13.93 3.91
C LEU A 101 5.22 -14.28 2.67
N VAL A 102 6.12 -15.26 2.79
CA VAL A 102 6.98 -15.76 1.72
C VAL A 102 6.80 -17.26 1.60
N ASN A 103 6.29 -17.74 0.46
CA ASN A 103 6.04 -19.16 0.20
C ASN A 103 5.22 -19.86 1.31
N GLY A 104 4.22 -19.17 1.86
CA GLY A 104 3.37 -19.70 2.92
C GLY A 104 3.97 -19.63 4.34
N VAL A 105 5.15 -19.04 4.50
CA VAL A 105 5.83 -18.89 5.79
C VAL A 105 6.01 -17.41 6.13
N TRP A 106 5.74 -17.04 7.38
CA TRP A 106 5.97 -15.67 7.88
C TRP A 106 7.44 -15.47 8.22
N VAL A 107 8.05 -14.45 7.63
CA VAL A 107 9.48 -14.13 7.79
C VAL A 107 9.64 -12.70 8.28
N ASP A 108 10.48 -12.49 9.29
CA ASP A 108 10.77 -11.16 9.85
C ASP A 108 11.33 -10.21 8.78
N ILE A 109 10.74 -9.01 8.71
CA ILE A 109 11.29 -7.89 7.94
C ILE A 109 12.34 -7.21 8.81
N LYS A 110 13.58 -7.14 8.33
CA LYS A 110 14.63 -6.33 8.98
C LYS A 110 14.44 -4.87 8.56
N GLU A 111 14.71 -3.92 9.45
CA GLU A 111 14.49 -2.45 9.36
C GLU A 111 15.04 -1.70 8.11
N MET A 112 15.40 -2.37 7.02
CA MET A 112 15.92 -1.75 5.79
C MET A 112 14.84 -1.42 4.74
N ASP A 113 13.60 -1.86 4.93
CA ASP A 113 12.54 -1.71 3.91
C ASP A 113 11.51 -0.60 4.22
N SER A 114 11.56 0.03 5.40
CA SER A 114 10.79 1.24 5.72
C SER A 114 11.27 2.47 4.96
#